data_AF-A0A7X7HRJ7-F1
#
_entry.id   AF-A0A7X7HRJ7-F1
#
_cell.length_a   1.000
_cell.length_b   1.000
_cell.length_c   1.000
_cell.angle_alpha   90.00
_cell.angle_beta   90.00
_cell.angle_gamma   90.00
#
_symmetry.space_group_name_H-M   'P 1'
#
loop_
_entity.id
_entity.type
_entity.pdbx_description
1 polymer ?
#
loop_
_entity_poly.entity_id
_entity_poly.type
_entity_poly.pdbx_seq_one_letter_code
_entity_poly.pdbx_strand_id
1 'polypeptide(L)'
;MGAAAVAAFEVMRMRSTRLAQDPWAVITHAVELSLIYESRAEGLLCSTGQARKSAGSEVHDAQRFSDREAEIVNYHPAFHSFDNLDHLHEPPKRENVDGEPTNALFALDAAVEFFVAVGWPQATARLALEYIAARLMRCGDRAIAYVSLRREEAGPAMLDIEHSAWLAVLRAVLGNQRCDYEQTSAGIGILGRLLSGENPDDLCADHALADAVQAAAPAIPVEEVAADV
;
A
#
# COMPACT_ATOMS: atom_id res chain seq x y z
N MET A 1 5.98 -21.69 -35.15
CA MET A 1 6.49 -22.94 -35.76
C MET A 1 6.58 -23.95 -34.63
N GLY A 2 5.83 -25.07 -34.71
CA GLY A 2 5.50 -25.90 -33.54
C GLY A 2 6.71 -26.58 -32.89
N ALA A 3 6.79 -26.52 -31.56
CA ALA A 3 7.84 -27.14 -30.74
C ALA A 3 8.05 -28.63 -31.06
N ALA A 4 6.98 -29.34 -31.46
CA ALA A 4 7.04 -30.73 -31.92
C ALA A 4 8.00 -30.96 -33.10
N ALA A 5 8.01 -30.07 -34.08
CA ALA A 5 8.87 -30.23 -35.27
C ALA A 5 10.36 -30.05 -34.92
N VAL A 6 10.66 -29.13 -34.00
CA VAL A 6 12.02 -28.90 -33.51
C VAL A 6 12.50 -30.09 -32.69
N ALA A 7 11.68 -30.58 -31.76
CA ALA A 7 12.00 -31.76 -30.95
C ALA A 7 12.24 -33.00 -31.82
N ALA A 8 11.39 -33.26 -32.83
CA ALA A 8 11.56 -34.36 -33.76
C ALA A 8 12.90 -34.26 -34.51
N PHE A 9 13.22 -33.07 -35.03
CA PHE A 9 14.46 -32.84 -35.77
C PHE A 9 15.71 -33.04 -34.90
N GLU A 10 15.71 -32.55 -33.66
CA GLU A 10 16.82 -32.75 -32.72
C GLU A 10 17.06 -34.23 -32.44
N VAL A 11 16.00 -35.00 -32.22
CA VAL A 11 16.06 -36.44 -31.96
C VAL A 11 16.54 -37.21 -33.19
N MET A 12 16.08 -36.84 -34.39
CA MET A 12 16.52 -37.45 -35.66
C MET A 12 18.04 -37.29 -35.90
N ARG A 13 18.66 -36.21 -35.40
CA ARG A 13 20.11 -35.99 -35.57
C ARG A 13 20.97 -36.90 -34.69
N MET A 14 20.42 -37.42 -33.59
CA MET A 14 21.16 -38.25 -32.65
C MET A 14 21.58 -39.58 -33.29
N ARG A 15 22.79 -40.06 -32.95
CA ARG A 15 23.29 -41.34 -33.45
C ARG A 15 22.48 -42.52 -32.90
N SER A 16 22.04 -42.42 -31.64
CA SER A 16 21.19 -43.43 -30.99
C SER A 16 19.90 -43.67 -31.75
N THR A 17 19.21 -42.62 -32.19
CA THR A 17 17.97 -42.69 -32.97
C THR A 17 18.19 -43.37 -34.33
N ARG A 18 19.28 -43.04 -35.04
CA ARG A 18 19.60 -43.64 -36.35
C ARG A 18 19.97 -45.11 -36.30
N LEU A 19 20.45 -45.59 -35.15
CA LEU A 19 20.80 -46.99 -34.90
C LEU A 19 19.73 -47.74 -34.12
N ALA A 20 18.62 -47.08 -33.75
CA ALA A 20 17.52 -47.72 -33.05
C ALA A 20 16.86 -48.75 -33.97
N GLN A 21 16.39 -49.85 -33.37
CA GLN A 21 15.65 -50.88 -34.09
C GLN A 21 14.33 -50.34 -34.66
N ASP A 22 13.71 -49.40 -33.95
CA ASP A 22 12.57 -48.61 -34.40
C ASP A 22 12.83 -47.11 -34.18
N PRO A 23 13.42 -46.42 -35.17
CA PRO A 23 13.66 -44.98 -35.10
C PRO A 23 12.38 -44.16 -34.97
N TRP A 24 11.27 -44.63 -35.54
CA TRP A 24 10.02 -43.87 -35.55
C TRP A 24 9.40 -43.85 -34.16
N ALA A 25 9.40 -44.98 -33.43
CA ALA A 25 8.97 -45.03 -32.04
C ALA A 25 9.80 -44.12 -31.11
N VAL A 26 11.13 -44.04 -31.32
CA VAL A 26 12.00 -43.16 -30.53
C VAL A 26 11.64 -41.69 -30.79
N ILE A 27 11.41 -41.33 -32.06
CA ILE A 27 11.04 -39.96 -32.44
C ILE A 27 9.68 -39.58 -31.85
N THR A 28 8.66 -40.43 -32.02
CA THR A 28 7.30 -40.11 -31.54
C THR A 28 7.25 -40.00 -30.02
N HIS A 29 7.92 -40.90 -29.31
CA HIS A 29 7.97 -40.84 -27.85
C HIS A 29 8.74 -39.62 -27.32
N ALA A 30 9.84 -39.23 -27.98
CA ALA A 30 10.59 -38.04 -27.59
C ALA A 30 9.80 -36.73 -27.86
N VAL A 31 9.01 -36.70 -28.94
CA VAL A 31 8.09 -35.59 -29.24
C VAL A 31 6.97 -35.54 -28.20
N GLU A 32 6.35 -36.68 -27.89
CA GLU A 32 5.33 -36.82 -26.84
C GLU A 32 5.83 -36.27 -25.50
N LEU A 33 6.99 -36.73 -25.02
CA LEU A 33 7.60 -36.23 -23.79
C LEU A 33 7.87 -34.72 -23.85
N SER A 34 8.35 -34.22 -25.00
CA SER A 34 8.60 -32.79 -25.16
C SER A 34 7.32 -31.95 -25.03
N LEU A 35 6.22 -32.40 -25.61
CA LEU A 35 4.92 -31.74 -25.49
C LEU A 35 4.35 -31.80 -24.07
N ILE A 36 4.50 -32.95 -23.37
CA ILE A 36 4.09 -33.09 -21.96
C ILE A 36 4.86 -32.12 -21.07
N TYR A 37 6.16 -31.95 -21.30
CA TYR A 37 6.96 -31.02 -20.50
C TYR A 37 6.79 -29.56 -20.90
N GLU A 38 6.36 -29.29 -22.14
CA GLU A 38 5.97 -27.96 -22.57
C GLU A 38 4.68 -27.52 -21.86
N SER A 39 3.64 -28.36 -21.87
CA SER A 39 2.40 -28.06 -21.15
C SER A 39 2.62 -27.94 -19.63
N ARG A 40 3.47 -28.79 -19.06
CA ARG A 40 3.85 -28.70 -17.64
C ARG A 40 4.68 -27.46 -17.33
N ALA A 41 5.56 -27.03 -18.24
CA ALA A 41 6.34 -25.82 -18.06
C ALA A 41 5.46 -24.57 -18.09
N GLU A 42 4.46 -24.54 -18.96
CA GLU A 42 3.44 -23.49 -19.01
C GLU A 42 2.62 -23.47 -17.71
N GLY A 43 2.17 -24.63 -17.24
CA GLY A 43 1.51 -24.77 -15.94
C GLY A 43 2.37 -24.27 -14.78
N LEU A 44 3.65 -24.60 -14.74
CA LEU A 44 4.57 -24.20 -13.66
C LEU A 44 5.23 -22.82 -13.85
N LEU A 45 4.92 -22.11 -14.93
CA LEU A 45 5.57 -20.84 -15.31
C LEU A 45 7.11 -20.92 -15.29
N CYS A 46 7.67 -22.05 -15.76
CA CYS A 46 9.10 -22.28 -15.76
C CYS A 46 9.62 -22.73 -17.14
N SER A 47 10.93 -22.93 -17.28
CA SER A 47 11.49 -23.45 -18.53
C SER A 47 11.21 -24.96 -18.68
N THR A 48 11.10 -25.44 -19.92
CA THR A 48 10.92 -26.88 -20.23
C THR A 48 12.00 -27.77 -19.60
N GLY A 49 13.25 -27.29 -19.54
CA GLY A 49 14.36 -28.00 -18.88
C GLY A 49 14.20 -28.10 -17.36
N GLN A 50 13.59 -27.11 -16.71
CA GLN A 50 13.25 -27.16 -15.28
C GLN A 50 12.06 -28.09 -15.03
N ALA A 51 11.01 -28.00 -15.86
CA ALA A 51 9.84 -28.89 -15.79
C ALA A 51 10.21 -30.38 -15.92
N ARG A 52 11.24 -30.70 -16.73
CA ARG A 52 11.81 -32.05 -16.83
C ARG A 52 12.48 -32.53 -15.54
N LYS A 53 13.19 -31.65 -14.84
CA LYS A 53 13.89 -31.98 -13.58
C LYS A 53 12.93 -32.12 -12.41
N SER A 54 11.83 -31.38 -12.42
CA SER A 54 10.78 -31.44 -11.39
C SER A 54 9.74 -32.54 -11.65
N ALA A 55 9.97 -33.42 -12.63
CA ALA A 55 9.10 -34.55 -12.93
C ALA A 55 9.03 -35.51 -11.72
N GLY A 56 7.92 -35.45 -10.98
CA GLY A 56 7.70 -36.23 -9.75
C GLY A 56 7.58 -35.41 -8.47
N SER A 57 7.79 -34.09 -8.55
CA SER A 57 7.48 -33.18 -7.46
C SER A 57 5.96 -32.91 -7.38
N GLU A 58 5.41 -32.86 -6.17
CA GLU A 58 4.00 -32.52 -5.86
C GLU A 58 3.68 -31.03 -6.07
N VAL A 59 4.48 -30.30 -6.84
CA VAL A 59 4.21 -28.88 -7.13
C VAL A 59 3.09 -28.81 -8.16
N HIS A 60 1.97 -28.19 -7.75
CA HIS A 60 0.82 -27.92 -8.59
C HIS A 60 1.08 -26.82 -9.62
N ASP A 61 0.31 -26.83 -10.70
CA ASP A 61 0.31 -25.76 -11.69
C ASP A 61 -0.01 -24.41 -11.04
N ALA A 62 0.65 -23.36 -11.54
CA ALA A 62 0.46 -21.98 -11.12
C ALA A 62 -0.96 -21.51 -11.49
N GLN A 63 -1.83 -21.47 -10.50
CA GLN A 63 -3.16 -20.87 -10.61
C GLN A 63 -3.13 -19.41 -10.17
N ARG A 64 -3.93 -18.56 -10.82
CA ARG A 64 -4.13 -17.17 -10.41
C ARG A 64 -4.84 -17.12 -9.05
N PHE A 65 -4.56 -16.07 -8.28
CA PHE A 65 -5.18 -15.86 -6.97
C PHE A 65 -6.71 -15.73 -7.04
N SER A 66 -7.24 -15.17 -8.13
CA SER A 66 -8.67 -14.97 -8.36
C SER A 66 -9.45 -16.25 -8.67
N ASP A 67 -8.77 -17.28 -9.17
CA ASP A 67 -9.43 -18.45 -9.77
C ASP A 67 -9.67 -19.55 -8.73
N ARG A 68 -9.35 -19.30 -7.46
CA ARG A 68 -9.48 -20.26 -6.36
C ARG A 68 -10.82 -20.10 -5.65
N GLU A 69 -11.48 -21.23 -5.38
CA GLU A 69 -12.75 -21.28 -4.66
C GLU A 69 -12.59 -21.06 -3.13
N ALA A 70 -11.40 -21.34 -2.58
CA ALA A 70 -11.10 -21.15 -1.16
C ALA A 70 -10.37 -19.84 -0.89
N GLU A 71 -10.72 -19.16 0.21
CA GLU A 71 -10.01 -17.96 0.66
C GLU A 71 -8.53 -18.24 0.92
N ILE A 72 -7.67 -17.28 0.54
CA ILE A 72 -6.19 -17.40 0.58
C ILE A 72 -5.68 -17.75 1.99
N VAL A 73 -6.35 -17.25 3.02
CA VAL A 73 -5.97 -17.48 4.42
C VAL A 73 -5.98 -18.97 4.78
N ASN A 74 -6.83 -19.79 4.15
CA ASN A 74 -7.01 -21.20 4.50
C ASN A 74 -5.91 -22.14 3.95
N TYR A 75 -5.00 -21.65 3.10
CA TYR A 75 -4.01 -22.50 2.44
C TYR A 75 -2.74 -22.72 3.27
N HIS A 76 -2.30 -21.70 4.01
CA HIS A 76 -1.04 -21.77 4.73
C HIS A 76 -1.09 -20.88 5.97
N PRO A 77 -0.63 -21.36 7.14
CA PRO A 77 -0.68 -20.59 8.38
C PRO A 77 0.11 -19.26 8.32
N ALA A 78 1.09 -19.13 7.42
CA ALA A 78 1.78 -17.86 7.20
C ALA A 78 0.89 -16.75 6.59
N PHE A 79 -0.26 -17.10 6.01
CA PHE A 79 -1.25 -16.11 5.55
C PHE A 79 -2.25 -15.72 6.64
N HIS A 80 -2.17 -16.35 7.82
CA HIS A 80 -2.98 -15.92 8.95
C HIS A 80 -2.36 -14.64 9.52
N SER A 81 -3.02 -13.51 9.32
CA SER A 81 -2.75 -12.29 10.07
C SER A 81 -3.67 -12.29 11.27
N PHE A 82 -3.09 -12.45 12.46
CA PHE A 82 -3.80 -12.18 13.71
C PHE A 82 -3.43 -10.77 14.14
N ASP A 83 -4.42 -9.94 14.44
CA ASP A 83 -4.16 -8.65 15.08
C ASP A 83 -3.50 -8.93 16.43
N ASN A 84 -2.20 -8.63 16.52
CA ASN A 84 -1.48 -8.71 17.77
C ASN A 84 -1.82 -7.48 18.62
N LEU A 85 -2.94 -7.57 19.33
CA LEU A 85 -3.41 -6.53 20.25
C LEU A 85 -2.52 -6.40 21.49
N ASP A 86 -1.54 -7.30 21.71
CA ASP A 86 -0.62 -7.21 22.85
C ASP A 86 0.33 -6.00 22.76
N HIS A 87 0.47 -5.40 21.57
CA HIS A 87 1.26 -4.19 21.33
C HIS A 87 0.45 -2.89 21.37
N LEU A 88 -0.88 -2.96 21.55
CA LEU A 88 -1.65 -1.80 21.96
C LEU A 88 -1.31 -1.53 23.43
N HIS A 89 -0.11 -0.95 23.65
CA HIS A 89 0.16 -0.26 24.88
C HIS A 89 -0.95 0.77 25.05
N GLU A 90 -1.72 0.63 26.13
CA GLU A 90 -2.47 1.75 26.69
C GLU A 90 -1.50 2.94 26.65
N PRO A 91 -1.80 4.00 25.85
CA PRO A 91 -0.87 5.10 25.72
C PRO A 91 -0.53 5.58 27.13
N PRO A 92 0.74 5.96 27.42
CA PRO A 92 1.08 6.45 28.74
C PRO A 92 0.09 7.56 29.07
N LYS A 93 -0.73 7.35 30.12
CA LYS A 93 -1.61 8.39 30.66
C LYS A 93 -0.72 9.56 31.03
N ARG A 94 -0.57 10.51 30.11
CA ARG A 94 -0.12 11.85 30.48
C ARG A 94 -1.20 12.32 31.45
N GLU A 95 -0.80 12.70 32.65
CA GLU A 95 -1.72 13.38 33.56
C GLU A 95 -2.18 14.64 32.84
N ASN A 96 -3.36 14.56 32.22
CA ASN A 96 -4.08 15.73 31.76
C ASN A 96 -4.39 16.50 33.04
N VAL A 97 -3.71 17.63 33.22
CA VAL A 97 -3.95 18.53 34.35
C VAL A 97 -5.39 19.06 34.34
N ASP A 98 -6.08 19.01 33.18
CA ASP A 98 -7.40 19.63 32.98
C ASP A 98 -8.50 18.80 32.25
N GLY A 99 -8.45 17.45 32.13
CA GLY A 99 -9.65 16.69 31.73
C GLY A 99 -9.48 15.39 30.92
N GLU A 100 -10.61 14.71 30.69
CA GLU A 100 -10.74 13.45 29.92
C GLU A 100 -9.96 13.49 28.59
N PRO A 101 -9.34 12.37 28.16
CA PRO A 101 -8.64 12.31 26.89
C PRO A 101 -9.58 12.69 25.73
N THR A 102 -9.17 13.65 24.91
CA THR A 102 -9.93 14.09 23.73
C THR A 102 -10.22 12.89 22.83
N ASN A 103 -11.49 12.58 22.60
CA ASN A 103 -11.88 11.53 21.66
C ASN A 103 -11.29 11.84 20.27
N ALA A 104 -10.81 10.81 19.56
CA ALA A 104 -10.28 10.94 18.21
C ALA A 104 -11.21 11.68 17.24
N LEU A 105 -12.53 11.57 17.41
CA LEU A 105 -13.50 12.34 16.63
C LEU A 105 -13.38 13.85 16.90
N PHE A 106 -13.37 14.26 18.17
CA PHE A 106 -13.20 15.67 18.56
C PHE A 106 -11.84 16.21 18.14
N ALA A 107 -10.78 15.41 18.23
CA ALA A 107 -9.45 15.81 17.76
C ALA A 107 -9.42 16.01 16.23
N LEU A 108 -10.15 15.19 15.48
CA LEU A 108 -10.29 15.38 14.03
C LEU A 108 -11.09 16.64 13.70
N ASP A 109 -12.21 16.87 14.38
CA ASP A 109 -13.02 18.08 14.18
C ASP A 109 -12.23 19.36 14.53
N ALA A 110 -11.46 19.36 15.63
CA ALA A 110 -10.58 20.48 15.99
C ALA A 110 -9.45 20.70 14.96
N ALA A 111 -8.91 19.62 14.37
CA ALA A 111 -7.95 19.74 13.28
C ALA A 111 -8.59 20.37 12.03
N VAL A 112 -9.85 20.03 11.73
CA VAL A 112 -10.60 20.64 10.62
C VAL A 112 -10.80 22.13 10.89
N GLU A 113 -11.21 22.51 12.10
CA GLU A 113 -11.36 23.91 12.51
C GLU A 113 -10.05 24.69 12.34
N PHE A 114 -8.92 24.12 12.73
CA PHE A 114 -7.60 24.71 12.50
C PHE A 114 -7.32 24.92 11.00
N PHE A 115 -7.53 23.91 10.15
CA PHE A 115 -7.31 24.04 8.70
C PHE A 115 -8.19 25.15 8.10
N VAL A 116 -9.45 25.25 8.53
CA VAL A 116 -10.38 26.29 8.10
C VAL A 116 -9.91 27.68 8.55
N ALA A 117 -9.47 27.82 9.80
CA ALA A 117 -8.94 29.08 10.33
C ALA A 117 -7.71 29.58 9.54
N VAL A 118 -6.91 28.65 9.01
CA VAL A 118 -5.71 28.92 8.22
C VAL A 118 -6.01 29.12 6.72
N GLY A 119 -7.28 29.03 6.31
CA GLY A 119 -7.76 29.42 4.98
C GLY A 119 -8.13 28.26 4.05
N TRP A 120 -8.22 27.03 4.55
CA TRP A 120 -8.72 25.91 3.74
C TRP A 120 -10.25 25.93 3.63
N PRO A 121 -10.83 25.57 2.47
CA PRO A 121 -12.25 25.29 2.37
C PRO A 121 -12.65 24.15 3.32
N GLN A 122 -13.75 24.31 4.07
CA GLN A 122 -14.19 23.34 5.08
C GLN A 122 -14.36 21.92 4.53
N ALA A 123 -14.98 21.78 3.35
CA ALA A 123 -15.17 20.48 2.72
C ALA A 123 -13.82 19.80 2.38
N THR A 124 -12.86 20.57 1.87
CA THR A 124 -11.54 20.04 1.48
C THR A 124 -10.69 19.69 2.70
N ALA A 125 -10.70 20.54 3.74
CA ALA A 125 -10.03 20.26 5.01
C ALA A 125 -10.55 18.97 5.66
N ARG A 126 -11.88 18.84 5.73
CA ARG A 126 -12.55 17.63 6.24
C ARG A 126 -12.14 16.39 5.46
N LEU A 127 -12.23 16.45 4.13
CA LEU A 127 -11.88 15.34 3.26
C LEU A 127 -10.41 14.91 3.42
N ALA A 128 -9.48 15.87 3.48
CA ALA A 128 -8.06 15.60 3.67
C ALA A 128 -7.79 14.87 5.00
N LEU A 129 -8.34 15.40 6.10
CA LEU A 129 -8.12 14.87 7.44
C LEU A 129 -8.79 13.51 7.64
N GLU A 130 -10.02 13.32 7.15
CA GLU A 130 -10.69 12.01 7.16
C GLU A 130 -9.93 10.97 6.34
N TYR A 131 -9.41 11.35 5.18
CA TYR A 131 -8.64 10.44 4.34
C TYR A 131 -7.34 9.99 5.03
N ILE A 132 -6.63 10.92 5.69
CA ILE A 132 -5.43 10.62 6.49
C ILE A 132 -5.80 9.73 7.69
N ALA A 133 -6.85 10.07 8.44
CA ALA A 133 -7.30 9.30 9.60
C ALA A 133 -7.74 7.88 9.21
N ALA A 134 -8.48 7.74 8.12
CA ALA A 134 -8.88 6.43 7.60
C ALA A 134 -7.66 5.57 7.20
N ARG A 135 -6.59 6.20 6.67
CA ARG A 135 -5.34 5.48 6.40
C ARG A 135 -4.64 5.07 7.69
N LEU A 136 -4.55 5.98 8.67
CA LEU A 136 -3.97 5.68 9.98
C LEU A 136 -4.67 4.49 10.65
N MET A 137 -6.01 4.47 10.65
CA MET A 137 -6.79 3.36 11.21
C MET A 137 -6.45 2.02 10.55
N ARG A 138 -6.25 2.00 9.22
CA ARG A 138 -5.87 0.78 8.50
C ARG A 138 -4.42 0.35 8.74
N CYS A 139 -3.51 1.29 8.91
CA CYS A 139 -2.09 0.98 9.07
C CYS A 139 -1.70 0.66 10.52
N GLY A 140 -2.42 1.16 11.52
CA GLY A 140 -2.11 1.01 12.95
C GLY A 140 -0.85 1.76 13.42
N ASP A 141 -0.04 2.27 12.48
CA ASP A 141 1.20 3.00 12.74
C ASP A 141 1.31 4.23 11.84
N ARG A 142 1.74 5.35 12.43
CA ARG A 142 1.84 6.65 11.75
C ARG A 142 2.96 6.71 10.70
N ALA A 143 4.08 6.02 10.92
CA ALA A 143 5.20 6.03 9.99
C ALA A 143 4.87 5.18 8.76
N ILE A 144 4.19 4.05 8.96
CA ILE A 144 3.64 3.22 7.88
C ILE A 144 2.60 4.02 7.08
N ALA A 145 1.64 4.68 7.76
CA ALA A 145 0.64 5.52 7.11
C ALA A 145 1.28 6.64 6.28
N TYR A 146 2.29 7.34 6.81
CA TYR A 146 3.04 8.37 6.09
C TYR A 146 3.72 7.83 4.82
N VAL A 147 4.42 6.69 4.92
CA VAL A 147 5.10 6.06 3.77
C VAL A 147 4.10 5.59 2.71
N SER A 148 2.90 5.18 3.12
CA SER A 148 1.81 4.80 2.22
C SER A 148 1.23 6.02 1.50
N LEU A 149 0.83 7.06 2.25
CA LEU A 149 0.18 8.27 1.71
C LEU A 149 1.09 9.09 0.79
N ARG A 150 2.40 9.13 1.06
CA ARG A 150 3.35 9.86 0.21
C ARG A 150 3.54 9.22 -1.17
N ARG A 151 3.22 7.94 -1.34
CA ARG A 151 3.38 7.22 -2.61
C ARG A 151 2.13 7.26 -3.47
N GLU A 152 1.02 7.70 -2.90
CA GLU A 152 -0.29 7.63 -3.53
C GLU A 152 -0.64 8.96 -4.17
N GLU A 153 -0.95 8.93 -5.47
CA GLU A 153 -1.31 10.13 -6.24
C GLU A 153 -2.80 10.48 -6.11
N ALA A 154 -3.64 9.53 -5.69
CA ALA A 154 -5.09 9.73 -5.56
C ALA A 154 -5.46 10.78 -4.51
N GLY A 155 -4.73 10.82 -3.39
CA GLY A 155 -4.94 11.80 -2.31
C GLY A 155 -4.78 13.26 -2.77
N PRO A 156 -3.59 13.68 -3.26
CA PRO A 156 -3.38 15.04 -3.75
C PRO A 156 -4.31 15.40 -4.92
N ALA A 157 -4.56 14.47 -5.84
CA ALA A 157 -5.45 14.71 -6.98
C ALA A 157 -6.90 14.98 -6.55
N MET A 158 -7.39 14.29 -5.51
CA MET A 158 -8.73 14.49 -4.95
C MET A 158 -8.90 15.86 -4.28
N LEU A 159 -7.81 16.43 -3.76
CA LEU A 159 -7.81 17.73 -3.08
C LEU A 159 -7.46 18.91 -4.00
N ASP A 160 -7.13 18.63 -5.26
CA ASP A 160 -6.64 19.60 -6.26
C ASP A 160 -5.41 20.39 -5.76
N ILE A 161 -4.46 19.68 -5.13
CA ILE A 161 -3.20 20.25 -4.63
C ILE A 161 -1.98 19.55 -5.22
N GLU A 162 -0.89 20.30 -5.34
CA GLU A 162 0.40 19.77 -5.76
C GLU A 162 0.95 18.72 -4.78
N HIS A 163 1.75 17.78 -5.31
CA HIS A 163 2.33 16.71 -4.48
C HIS A 163 3.22 17.25 -3.35
N SER A 164 3.93 18.36 -3.57
CA SER A 164 4.74 19.01 -2.52
C SER A 164 3.89 19.57 -1.38
N ALA A 165 2.72 20.15 -1.70
CA ALA A 165 1.77 20.65 -0.73
C ALA A 165 1.17 19.48 0.09
N TRP A 166 0.85 18.38 -0.57
CA TRP A 166 0.42 17.16 0.12
C TRP A 166 1.45 16.63 1.12
N LEU A 167 2.73 16.59 0.74
CA LEU A 167 3.79 16.19 1.68
C LEU A 167 3.94 17.15 2.86
N ALA A 168 3.63 18.44 2.70
CA ALA A 168 3.60 19.41 3.80
C ALA A 168 2.45 19.13 4.76
N VAL A 169 1.24 18.89 4.23
CA VAL A 169 0.06 18.49 5.00
C VAL A 169 0.32 17.21 5.78
N LEU A 170 0.89 16.18 5.13
CA LEU A 170 1.21 14.93 5.81
C LEU A 170 2.18 15.11 6.98
N ARG A 171 3.19 15.98 6.83
CA ARG A 171 4.15 16.28 7.90
C ARG A 171 3.52 17.10 9.03
N ALA A 172 2.63 18.04 8.70
CA ALA A 172 1.90 18.82 9.68
C ALA A 172 0.97 17.93 10.51
N VAL A 173 0.19 17.07 9.85
CA VAL A 173 -0.85 16.25 10.47
C VAL A 173 -0.27 15.06 11.24
N LEU A 174 0.65 14.31 10.62
CA LEU A 174 1.23 13.07 11.19
C LEU A 174 2.51 13.31 12.00
N GLY A 175 3.10 14.50 11.88
CA GLY A 175 4.39 14.84 12.45
C GLY A 175 5.57 14.32 11.64
N ASN A 176 6.77 14.74 12.06
CA ASN A 176 8.04 14.28 11.51
C ASN A 176 8.34 12.85 12.01
N GLN A 177 8.57 11.93 11.07
CA GLN A 177 8.82 10.52 11.34
C GLN A 177 10.25 10.21 11.81
N ARG A 178 11.09 11.24 11.99
CA ARG A 178 12.46 11.09 12.50
C ARG A 178 12.44 10.93 14.02
N CYS A 179 13.12 9.91 14.53
CA CYS A 179 13.25 9.63 15.97
C CYS A 179 13.78 10.82 16.76
N ASP A 180 14.68 11.62 16.16
CA ASP A 180 15.27 12.82 16.77
C ASP A 180 14.22 13.88 17.18
N TYR A 181 13.01 13.83 16.59
CA TYR A 181 11.96 14.81 16.80
C TYR A 181 10.77 14.28 17.61
N GLU A 182 10.77 13.01 18.06
CA GLU A 182 9.59 12.35 18.64
C GLU A 182 8.94 13.09 19.81
N GLN A 183 9.71 13.85 20.59
CA GLN A 183 9.22 14.63 21.73
C GLN A 183 8.98 16.11 21.43
N THR A 184 9.17 16.53 20.18
CA THR A 184 8.95 17.92 19.74
C THR A 184 7.54 18.09 19.15
N SER A 185 7.00 19.31 19.20
CA SER A 185 5.72 19.64 18.57
C SER A 185 5.68 19.24 17.09
N ALA A 186 6.77 19.47 16.36
CA ALA A 186 6.93 19.09 14.96
C ALA A 186 6.98 17.57 14.73
N GLY A 187 7.45 16.79 15.70
CA GLY A 187 7.47 15.33 15.62
C GLY A 187 6.17 14.68 15.99
N ILE A 188 5.37 15.27 16.89
CA ILE A 188 4.08 14.71 17.33
C ILE A 188 2.99 14.90 16.25
N GLY A 189 2.99 16.05 15.55
CA GLY A 189 1.98 16.39 14.54
C GLY A 189 0.65 16.84 15.16
N ILE A 190 -0.21 17.46 14.34
CA ILE A 190 -1.48 18.06 14.79
C ILE A 190 -2.38 17.03 15.50
N LEU A 191 -2.58 15.84 14.93
CA LEU A 191 -3.47 14.85 15.54
C LEU A 191 -2.95 14.35 16.90
N GLY A 192 -1.64 14.13 17.02
CA GLY A 192 -1.03 13.71 18.28
C GLY A 192 -1.07 14.82 19.34
N ARG A 193 -0.94 16.09 18.93
CA ARG A 193 -1.02 17.28 19.79
C ARG A 193 -2.44 17.43 20.36
N LEU A 194 -3.47 17.38 19.51
CA LEU A 194 -4.87 17.48 19.91
C LEU A 194 -5.33 16.31 20.80
N LEU A 195 -4.89 15.08 20.50
CA LEU A 195 -5.15 13.91 21.34
C LEU A 195 -4.46 14.00 22.71
N SER A 196 -3.36 14.76 22.80
CA SER A 196 -2.66 15.02 24.06
C SER A 196 -3.30 16.16 24.87
N GLY A 197 -4.40 16.75 24.38
CA GLY A 197 -5.14 17.82 25.06
C GLY A 197 -4.68 19.24 24.72
N GLU A 198 -3.84 19.42 23.71
CA GLU A 198 -3.47 20.78 23.26
C GLU A 198 -4.66 21.48 22.60
N ASN A 199 -4.84 22.78 22.86
CA ASN A 199 -5.96 23.56 22.34
C ASN A 199 -5.72 23.96 20.86
N PRO A 200 -6.73 23.97 19.97
CA PRO A 200 -6.61 24.51 18.62
C PRO A 200 -6.07 25.95 18.56
N ASP A 201 -6.32 26.79 19.58
CA ASP A 201 -5.76 28.15 19.66
C ASP A 201 -4.22 28.13 19.79
N ASP A 202 -3.67 27.16 20.53
CA ASP A 202 -2.22 26.99 20.67
C ASP A 202 -1.57 26.50 19.37
N LEU A 203 -2.31 25.73 18.55
CA LEU A 203 -1.87 25.36 17.21
C LEU A 203 -1.78 26.59 16.30
N CYS A 204 -2.73 27.51 16.39
CA CYS A 204 -2.71 28.77 15.63
C CYS A 204 -1.55 29.68 16.03
N ALA A 205 -1.10 29.61 17.29
CA ALA A 205 0.08 30.36 17.76
C ALA A 205 1.40 29.83 17.18
N ASP A 206 1.44 28.57 16.72
CA ASP A 206 2.58 28.01 15.99
C ASP A 206 2.58 28.52 14.54
N HIS A 207 3.06 29.75 14.35
CA HIS A 207 3.04 30.42 13.04
C HIS A 207 3.76 29.63 11.94
N ALA A 208 4.84 28.90 12.26
CA ALA A 208 5.54 28.09 11.27
C ALA A 208 4.66 26.92 10.78
N LEU A 209 3.87 26.32 11.66
CA LEU A 209 2.89 25.30 11.31
C LEU A 209 1.73 25.89 10.51
N ALA A 210 1.17 27.02 10.97
CA ALA A 210 0.08 27.72 10.30
C ALA A 210 0.48 28.14 8.87
N ASP A 211 1.63 28.79 8.70
CA ASP A 211 2.15 29.22 7.40
C ASP A 211 2.35 28.04 6.44
N ALA A 212 2.86 26.90 6.95
CA ALA A 212 3.09 25.72 6.14
C ALA A 212 1.78 25.08 5.65
N VAL A 213 0.74 25.06 6.50
CA VAL A 213 -0.58 24.54 6.14
C VAL A 213 -1.31 25.51 5.21
N GLN A 214 -1.19 26.83 5.44
CA GLN A 214 -1.76 27.86 4.58
C GLN A 214 -1.17 27.80 3.17
N ALA A 215 0.16 27.67 3.06
CA ALA A 215 0.84 27.56 1.77
C ALA A 215 0.45 26.30 0.98
N ALA A 216 -0.09 25.28 1.67
CA ALA A 216 -0.57 24.05 1.06
C ALA A 216 -2.06 24.08 0.69
N ALA A 217 -2.78 25.19 0.98
CA ALA A 217 -4.20 25.29 0.70
C ALA A 217 -4.49 25.23 -0.81
N PRO A 218 -5.58 24.54 -1.22
CA PRO A 218 -6.00 24.53 -2.61
C PRO A 218 -6.39 25.93 -3.06
N ALA A 219 -6.09 26.27 -4.31
CA ALA A 219 -6.55 27.54 -4.88
C ALA A 219 -8.08 27.50 -4.98
N ILE A 220 -8.76 28.45 -4.34
CA ILE A 220 -10.20 28.61 -4.49
C ILE A 220 -10.44 29.07 -5.94
N PRO A 221 -11.19 28.33 -6.79
CA PRO A 221 -11.59 28.86 -8.08
C PRO A 221 -12.48 30.09 -7.85
N VAL A 222 -12.14 31.21 -8.49
CA VAL A 222 -12.71 32.56 -8.30
C VAL A 222 -14.17 32.68 -8.79
N GLU A 223 -14.92 31.58 -8.94
CA GLU A 223 -16.24 31.60 -9.60
C GLU A 223 -17.45 31.93 -8.71
N GLU A 224 -17.29 32.12 -7.39
CA GLU A 224 -18.45 32.34 -6.49
C GLU A 224 -18.37 33.61 -5.60
N VAL A 225 -17.79 34.70 -6.11
CA VAL A 225 -17.89 36.04 -5.45
C VAL A 225 -18.78 37.02 -6.24
N ALA A 226 -19.40 36.58 -7.34
CA ALA A 226 -20.22 37.44 -8.21
C ALA A 226 -21.74 37.31 -8.01
N ALA A 227 -22.22 36.75 -6.90
CA ALA A 227 -23.65 36.59 -6.63
C ALA A 227 -24.01 36.88 -5.17
N ASP A 228 -23.74 38.09 -4.69
CA ASP A 228 -24.64 38.78 -3.76
C ASP A 228 -24.26 40.27 -3.66
N VAL A 229 -24.84 41.08 -4.56
CA VAL A 229 -25.14 42.51 -4.38
C VAL A 229 -26.56 42.74 -4.86
#